data_AF-A0A4P6XI38-F1
#
_entry.id   AF-A0A4P6XI38-F1
#
_cell.length_a   1.000
_cell.length_b   1.000
_cell.length_c   1.000
_cell.angle_alpha   90.00
_cell.angle_beta   90.00
_cell.angle_gamma   90.00
#
_symmetry.space_group_name_H-M   'P 1'
#
loop_
_entity.id
_entity.type
_entity.pdbx_description
1 polymer ?
#
loop_
_entity_poly.entity_id
_entity_poly.type
_entity_poly.pdbx_seq_one_letter_code
_entity_poly.pdbx_strand_id
1 'polypeptide(L)' 'MNAATRVDLMDLLAPTREDPLWEANKSGWHCFVMGNDRCHYRRGSKLRTAWQCGYDAASRSADPVGRML' A
#
# COMPACT_ATOMS: atom_id res chain seq x y z
N MET A 1 32.14 -22.00 -6.49
CA MET A 1 31.01 -22.87 -6.14
C MET A 1 29.82 -21.97 -5.85
N ASN A 2 28.83 -21.96 -6.75
CA ASN A 2 27.61 -21.15 -6.59
C ASN A 2 26.80 -21.75 -5.44
N ALA A 3 26.74 -21.06 -4.31
CA ALA A 3 25.76 -21.35 -3.28
C ALA A 3 24.40 -20.93 -3.85
N ALA A 4 23.66 -21.89 -4.42
CA ALA A 4 22.23 -21.69 -4.63
C ALA A 4 21.64 -21.44 -3.24
N THR A 5 21.30 -20.19 -2.94
CA THR A 5 20.58 -19.80 -1.73
C THR A 5 19.28 -20.59 -1.75
N ARG A 6 19.21 -21.62 -0.92
CA ARG A 6 18.01 -22.43 -0.74
C ARG A 6 16.99 -21.53 -0.06
N VAL A 7 16.11 -20.93 -0.84
CA VAL A 7 14.99 -20.14 -0.33
C VAL A 7 13.99 -21.12 0.26
N ASP A 8 13.75 -21.03 1.56
CA ASP A 8 12.71 -21.80 2.23
C ASP A 8 11.34 -21.20 1.85
N LEU A 9 10.42 -22.06 1.42
CA LEU A 9 9.05 -21.67 1.11
C LEU A 9 8.37 -21.08 2.34
N MET A 10 8.69 -21.59 3.54
CA MET A 10 8.09 -21.09 4.78
C MET A 10 8.57 -19.69 5.12
N ASP A 11 9.80 -19.32 4.77
CA ASP A 11 10.31 -17.94 4.93
C ASP A 11 9.67 -16.96 3.93
N LEU A 12 9.29 -17.42 2.74
CA LEU A 12 8.55 -16.59 1.77
C LEU A 12 7.09 -16.37 2.17
N LEU A 13 6.48 -17.37 2.80
CA LEU A 13 5.10 -17.31 3.28
C LEU A 13 5.00 -16.69 4.67
N ALA A 14 6.11 -16.53 5.37
CA ALA A 14 6.14 -15.85 6.65
C ALA A 14 5.57 -14.42 6.49
N PRO A 15 4.82 -13.91 7.47
CA PRO A 15 4.35 -12.54 7.45
C PRO A 15 5.53 -11.59 7.24
N THR A 16 5.61 -11.00 6.05
CA THR A 16 6.64 -10.02 5.75
C THR A 16 6.32 -8.75 6.54
N ARG A 17 7.37 -8.05 6.97
CA ARG A 17 7.22 -6.73 7.59
C ARG A 17 6.40 -5.86 6.64
N GLU A 18 5.30 -5.31 7.12
CA GLU A 18 4.43 -4.42 6.33
C GLU A 18 5.27 -3.31 5.70
N ASP A 19 5.21 -3.20 4.37
CA ASP A 19 5.86 -2.12 3.63
C ASP A 19 5.14 -0.80 3.95
N PRO A 20 5.79 0.17 4.62
CA PRO A 20 5.14 1.41 5.00
C PRO A 20 4.58 2.22 3.81
N LEU A 21 5.17 2.09 2.62
CA LEU A 21 4.67 2.75 1.41
C LEU A 21 3.40 2.07 0.91
N TRP A 22 3.33 0.74 1.00
CA TRP A 22 2.12 -0.01 0.67
C TRP A 22 0.97 0.31 1.64
N GLU A 23 1.25 0.35 2.94
CA GLU A 23 0.24 0.75 3.94
C GLU A 23 -0.24 2.19 3.74
N ALA A 24 0.67 3.10 3.38
CA ALA A 24 0.29 4.46 3.03
C ALA A 24 -0.61 4.50 1.78
N ASN A 25 -0.30 3.71 0.75
CA ASN A 25 -1.11 3.61 -0.45
C ASN A 25 -2.53 3.07 -0.15
N LYS A 26 -2.62 1.94 0.55
CA LYS A 26 -3.91 1.37 0.99
C LYS A 26 -4.74 2.36 1.81
N SER A 27 -4.12 3.06 2.76
CA SER A 27 -4.84 4.05 3.56
C SER A 27 -5.34 5.23 2.73
N GLY A 28 -4.65 5.62 1.66
CA GLY A 28 -5.14 6.59 0.68
C GLY A 28 -6.41 6.10 -0.05
N TRP A 29 -6.40 4.84 -0.48
CA TRP A 29 -7.56 4.20 -1.08
C TRP A 29 -8.77 4.18 -0.12
N HIS A 30 -8.55 3.75 1.12
CA HIS A 30 -9.58 3.72 2.17
C HIS A 30 -10.16 5.11 2.42
N CYS A 31 -9.31 6.14 2.46
CA CYS A 31 -9.76 7.52 2.63
C CYS A 31 -10.71 7.94 1.51
N PHE A 32 -10.41 7.64 0.24
CA PHE A 32 -11.32 7.92 -0.87
C PHE A 32 -12.66 7.19 -0.72
N VAL A 33 -12.63 5.88 -0.46
CA VAL A 33 -13.85 5.05 -0.31
C VAL A 33 -14.74 5.56 0.83
N MET A 34 -14.14 6.01 1.94
CA MET A 34 -14.87 6.56 3.08
C MET A 34 -15.24 8.05 2.92
N GLY A 35 -14.90 8.69 1.79
CA GLY A 35 -15.16 10.11 1.57
C GLY A 35 -14.33 11.05 2.45
N ASN A 36 -13.16 10.63 2.90
CA ASN A 36 -12.22 11.43 3.69
C ASN A 36 -11.05 11.91 2.82
N ASP A 37 -10.83 13.21 2.72
CA ASP A 37 -9.73 13.81 1.93
C ASP A 37 -8.46 14.09 2.77
N ARG A 38 -8.47 13.76 4.06
CA ARG A 38 -7.39 14.13 4.98
C ARG A 38 -6.26 13.10 4.99
N CYS A 39 -5.08 13.54 4.56
CA CYS A 39 -3.82 12.81 4.74
C CYS A 39 -3.16 13.16 6.08
N HIS A 40 -2.77 12.15 6.86
CA HIS A 40 -2.08 12.33 8.15
C HIS A 40 -0.54 12.32 8.04
N TYR A 41 0.02 12.00 6.86
CA TYR A 41 1.46 11.98 6.64
C TYR A 41 2.05 13.38 6.45
N ARG A 42 3.29 13.56 6.91
CA ARG A 42 4.04 14.81 6.76
C ARG A 42 4.11 15.24 5.29
N ARG A 43 3.90 16.53 5.03
CA ARG A 43 4.07 17.13 3.70
C ARG A 43 5.48 16.88 3.15
N GLY A 44 5.55 16.44 1.89
CA GLY A 44 6.82 16.11 1.21
C GLY A 44 7.42 14.74 1.54
N SER A 45 6.81 13.96 2.45
CA SER A 45 7.27 12.60 2.73
C SER A 45 6.91 11.62 1.61
N LYS A 46 7.71 10.55 1.45
CA LYS A 46 7.40 9.44 0.53
C LYS A 46 6.08 8.76 0.89
N LEU A 47 5.75 8.68 2.18
CA LEU A 47 4.47 8.13 2.66
C LEU A 47 3.28 8.96 2.17
N ARG A 48 3.37 10.30 2.23
CA ARG A 48 2.32 11.17 1.68
C ARG A 48 2.16 10.99 0.17
N THR A 49 3.25 10.82 -0.56
CA THR A 49 3.19 10.52 -2.00
C THR A 49 2.49 9.19 -2.26
N ALA A 50 2.88 8.13 -1.55
CA ALA A 50 2.25 6.81 -1.69
C ALA A 50 0.75 6.84 -1.34
N TRP A 51 0.37 7.56 -0.28
CA TRP A 51 -1.01 7.83 0.09
C TRP A 51 -1.78 8.55 -1.01
N GLN A 52 -1.22 9.62 -1.58
CA GLN A 52 -1.89 10.34 -2.67
C GLN A 52 -2.08 9.44 -3.89
N CYS A 53 -1.10 8.61 -4.22
CA CYS A 53 -1.24 7.65 -5.32
C CYS A 53 -2.40 6.67 -5.11
N GLY A 54 -2.62 6.20 -3.87
CA GLY A 54 -3.73 5.30 -3.55
C GLY A 54 -5.09 5.99 -3.64
N TYR A 55 -5.17 7.22 -3.11
CA TYR A 55 -6.38 8.06 -3.20
C TYR A 55 -6.74 8.36 -4.67
N ASP A 56 -5.76 8.77 -5.47
CA ASP A 56 -5.93 9.06 -6.89
C ASP A 56 -6.34 7.81 -7.67
N ALA A 57 -5.73 6.65 -7.39
CA ALA A 57 -6.09 5.39 -8.03
C ALA A 57 -7.54 4.99 -7.71
N ALA A 58 -7.95 5.10 -6.44
CA ALA A 58 -9.32 4.84 -6.03
C ALA A 58 -10.33 5.76 -6.75
N SER A 59 -10.01 7.06 -6.87
CA SER A 59 -10.86 8.03 -7.58
C SER A 59 -11.06 7.74 -9.07
N ARG A 60 -10.13 7.00 -9.68
CA ARG A 60 -10.20 6.60 -11.10
C ARG A 60 -10.75 5.19 -11.27
N SER A 61 -10.99 4.47 -10.18
CA SER A 61 -11.51 3.11 -10.21
C SER A 61 -13.00 3.12 -10.52
N ALA A 62 -13.43 2.28 -11.46
CA ALA A 62 -14.86 2.04 -11.73
C ALA A 62 -15.57 1.33 -10.56
N ASP A 63 -14.81 0.63 -9.71
CA ASP A 63 -15.30 -0.02 -8.50
C ASP A 63 -14.24 0.09 -7.39
N PRO A 64 -14.20 1.21 -6.67
CA PRO A 64 -13.23 1.43 -5.60
C PRO A 64 -13.57 0.64 -4.34
N VAL A 65 -14.85 0.34 -4.09
CA VAL A 65 -15.29 -0.43 -2.91
C VAL A 65 -14.96 -1.91 -3.08
N GLY A 66 -15.30 -2.51 -4.22
CA GLY A 66 -15.06 -3.93 -4.48
C GLY A 66 -13.59 -4.31 -4.70
N ARG A 67 -12.71 -3.32 -4.88
CA ARG A 67 -11.24 -3.51 -4.99
C ARG A 67 -10.48 -3.14 -3.72
N MET A 68 -11.19 -2.74 -2.67
CA MET A 68 -10.60 -2.45 -1.37
C MET A 68 -10.19 -3.77 -0.70
N LEU A 69 -8.90 -3.90 -0.37
CA LEU A 69 -8.31 -5.08 0.30
C LEU A 69 -8.53 -5.06 1.82
#